data_AF-A0A528N3W7-F1
#
_entry.id   AF-A0A528N3W7-F1
#
_cell.length_a   1.000
_cell.length_b   1.000
_cell.length_c   1.000
_cell.angle_alpha   90.00
_cell.angle_beta   90.00
_cell.angle_gamma   90.00
#
_symmetry.space_group_name_H-M   'P 1'
#
loop_
_entity.id
_entity.type
_entity.pdbx_description
1 polymer ?
#
loop_
_entity_poly.entity_id
_entity_poly.type
_entity_poly.pdbx_seq_one_letter_code
_entity_poly.pdbx_strand_id
1 'polypeptide(L)'
;MELWGREEVWSYSNSEFGDCEDYALEKRRALMNIGVPAGDLLMTVARQPNGDGHAVLTVRTSLGEFILDNLETRVLSWTNTDYTYLKR
;
A
#
# COMPACT_ATOMS: atom_id res chain seq x y z
N MET A 1 24.46 13.78 1.62
CA MET A 1 24.07 13.95 0.21
C MET A 1 22.55 13.91 0.21
N GLU A 2 21.96 15.07 -0.07
CA GLU A 2 20.58 15.45 0.20
C GLU A 2 19.54 14.61 -0.57
N LEU A 3 18.37 14.38 0.02
CA LEU A 3 17.12 14.41 -0.74
C LEU A 3 16.00 15.07 0.10
N TRP A 4 15.83 16.37 -0.15
CA TRP A 4 14.60 17.19 -0.10
C TRP A 4 14.02 17.64 1.25
N GLY A 5 14.36 18.87 1.61
CA GLY A 5 13.56 19.70 2.51
C GLY A 5 12.32 20.25 1.81
N ARG A 6 11.14 19.80 2.25
CA ARG A 6 9.94 20.60 2.62
C ARG A 6 8.76 19.68 2.99
N GLU A 7 8.28 19.90 4.22
CA GLU A 7 7.03 19.41 4.87
C GLU A 7 6.44 18.07 4.42
N GLU A 8 7.12 16.98 4.80
CA GLU A 8 6.42 15.74 5.15
C GLU A 8 5.76 15.94 6.52
N VAL A 9 4.52 16.42 6.53
CA VAL A 9 3.69 16.41 7.75
C VAL A 9 2.45 15.56 7.50
N TRP A 10 2.62 14.23 7.56
CA TRP A 10 1.60 13.30 8.04
C TRP A 10 2.17 12.53 9.23
N SER A 11 2.13 13.14 10.41
CA SER A 11 2.55 12.49 11.65
C SER A 11 1.40 11.69 12.26
N TYR A 12 1.53 10.36 12.28
CA TYR A 12 1.18 9.55 13.45
C TYR A 12 2.29 8.51 13.66
N SER A 13 3.27 8.96 14.45
CA SER A 13 4.27 8.26 15.25
C SER A 13 4.37 6.71 15.15
N ASN A 14 5.59 6.27 14.80
CA ASN A 14 6.36 5.17 15.43
C ASN A 14 6.31 3.75 14.86
N SER A 15 6.43 3.56 13.55
CA SER A 15 7.20 2.45 13.00
C SER A 15 7.42 2.64 11.49
N GLU A 16 8.68 2.58 11.07
CA GLU A 16 9.06 2.10 9.74
C GLU A 16 8.34 2.73 8.52
N PHE A 17 8.22 4.06 8.47
CA PHE A 17 7.72 4.81 7.30
C PHE A 17 8.59 4.68 6.02
N GLY A 18 9.51 3.71 5.95
CA GLY A 18 10.52 3.57 4.89
C GLY A 18 10.67 2.16 4.32
N ASP A 19 9.70 1.25 4.50
CA ASP A 19 9.77 -0.09 3.92
C ASP A 19 8.50 -0.52 3.16
N CYS A 20 7.30 -0.34 3.71
CA CYS A 20 6.06 -0.85 3.12
C CYS A 20 5.60 -0.04 1.89
N GLU A 21 5.76 1.28 1.92
CA GLU A 21 5.40 2.16 0.81
C GLU A 21 6.24 1.87 -0.43
N ASP A 22 7.55 1.68 -0.28
CA ASP A 22 8.46 1.38 -1.38
C ASP A 22 8.09 0.07 -2.08
N TYR A 23 7.74 -0.98 -1.32
CA TYR A 23 7.25 -2.23 -1.89
C TYR A 23 5.94 -2.01 -2.66
N ALA A 24 5.01 -1.23 -2.12
CA ALA A 24 3.73 -0.95 -2.77
C ALA A 24 3.93 -0.13 -4.08
N LEU A 25 4.82 0.86 -4.06
CA LEU A 25 5.20 1.66 -5.23
C LEU A 25 5.91 0.82 -6.31
N GLU A 26 6.83 -0.06 -5.92
CA GLU A 26 7.54 -0.90 -6.89
C GLU A 26 6.61 -1.94 -7.53
N LYS A 27 5.71 -2.55 -6.75
CA LYS A 27 4.66 -3.42 -7.30
C LYS A 27 3.75 -2.66 -8.25
N ARG A 28 3.38 -1.43 -7.92
CA ARG A 28 2.58 -0.56 -8.80
C ARG A 28 3.31 -0.29 -10.11
N ARG A 29 4.59 0.08 -10.04
CA ARG A 29 5.44 0.29 -11.22
C ARG A 29 5.53 -0.97 -12.08
N ALA A 30 5.77 -2.13 -11.47
CA ALA A 30 5.86 -3.40 -12.17
C ALA A 30 4.55 -3.77 -12.88
N LEU A 31 3.40 -3.58 -12.21
CA LEU A 31 2.07 -3.83 -12.79
C LEU A 31 1.74 -2.85 -13.93
N MET A 32 2.10 -1.58 -13.79
CA MET A 32 1.96 -0.59 -14.88
C MET A 32 2.81 -0.98 -16.09
N ASN A 33 4.04 -1.47 -15.88
CA ASN A 33 4.93 -1.88 -16.96
C ASN A 33 4.41 -3.08 -17.76
N ILE A 34 3.55 -3.92 -17.17
CA ILE A 34 2.90 -5.03 -17.87
C ILE A 34 1.50 -4.66 -18.40
N GLY A 35 1.10 -3.39 -18.32
CA GLY A 35 -0.10 -2.85 -18.94
C GLY A 35 -1.32 -2.71 -18.03
N VAL A 36 -1.19 -2.90 -16.70
CA VAL A 36 -2.29 -2.63 -15.78
C VAL A 36 -2.52 -1.12 -15.68
N PRO A 37 -3.77 -0.62 -15.86
CA PRO A 37 -4.05 0.81 -15.79
C PRO A 37 -3.72 1.38 -14.41
N ALA A 38 -3.05 2.53 -14.37
CA ALA A 38 -2.67 3.19 -13.12
C ALA A 38 -3.88 3.56 -12.22
N GLY A 39 -5.06 3.74 -12.81
CA GLY A 39 -6.31 4.00 -12.08
C GLY A 39 -6.90 2.78 -11.37
N ASP A 40 -6.42 1.58 -11.69
CA ASP A 40 -6.77 0.34 -11.02
C ASP A 40 -5.75 -0.05 -9.95
N LEU A 41 -4.70 0.75 -9.75
CA LEU A 41 -3.61 0.52 -8.82
C LEU A 41 -3.57 1.63 -7.76
N LEU A 42 -4.25 1.39 -6.64
CA LEU A 42 -4.46 2.37 -5.58
C LEU A 42 -3.48 2.16 -4.43
N MET A 43 -2.81 3.24 -4.01
CA MET A 43 -2.02 3.25 -2.79
C MET A 43 -2.97 3.38 -1.61
N THR A 44 -2.99 2.35 -0.76
CA THR A 44 -3.99 2.22 0.29
C THR A 44 -3.31 2.24 1.64
N VAL A 45 -3.79 3.12 2.52
CA VAL A 45 -3.34 3.20 3.91
C VAL A 45 -4.29 2.37 4.76
N ALA A 46 -3.72 1.42 5.49
CA ALA A 46 -4.40 0.52 6.39
C ALA A 46 -3.88 0.66 7.82
N ARG A 47 -4.63 0.12 8.77
CA ARG A 47 -4.21 -0.10 10.16
C ARG A 47 -4.21 -1.60 10.45
N GLN A 48 -3.11 -2.08 11.00
CA GLN A 48 -2.91 -3.47 11.40
C GLN A 48 -3.66 -3.78 12.71
N PRO A 49 -3.90 -5.07 13.04
CA PRO A 49 -4.54 -5.46 14.30
C PRO A 49 -3.82 -4.96 15.57
N ASN A 50 -2.49 -4.80 15.50
CA ASN A 50 -1.69 -4.28 16.60
C ASN A 50 -1.80 -2.75 16.77
N GLY A 51 -2.49 -2.05 15.86
CA GLY A 51 -2.69 -0.60 15.87
C GLY A 51 -1.77 0.19 14.94
N ASP A 52 -0.75 -0.45 14.35
CA ASP A 52 0.25 0.22 13.51
C ASP A 52 -0.33 0.61 12.15
N GLY A 53 0.19 1.71 11.57
CA GLY A 53 -0.08 2.08 10.20
C GLY A 53 0.57 1.09 9.22
N HIS A 54 -0.03 0.91 8.04
CA HIS A 54 0.51 0.06 6.99
C HIS A 54 0.14 0.58 5.61
N ALA A 55 1.06 0.47 4.65
CA ALA A 55 0.84 0.87 3.27
C ALA A 55 0.82 -0.37 2.37
N VAL A 56 -0.27 -0.53 1.61
CA VAL A 56 -0.46 -1.67 0.70
C VAL A 56 -0.89 -1.19 -0.67
N LEU A 57 -0.70 -2.03 -1.68
CA LEU A 57 -1.23 -1.79 -3.01
C LEU A 57 -2.57 -2.51 -3.18
N THR A 58 -3.64 -1.74 -3.40
CA THR A 58 -4.93 -2.29 -3.81
C THR A 58 -5.02 -2.35 -5.33
N VAL A 59 -5.33 -3.53 -5.86
CA VAL A 59 -5.49 -3.79 -7.30
C VAL A 59 -6.94 -4.07 -7.60
N ARG A 60 -7.54 -3.23 -8.43
CA ARG A 60 -8.93 -3.36 -8.88
C ARG A 60 -8.96 -4.22 -10.14
N THR A 61 -9.80 -5.23 -10.13
CA THR A 61 -9.98 -6.15 -11.27
C THR A 61 -11.47 -6.38 -11.50
N SER A 62 -11.82 -7.05 -12.60
CA SER A 62 -13.20 -7.49 -12.86
C SER A 62 -13.71 -8.53 -11.85
N LEU A 63 -12.81 -9.19 -11.11
CA LEU A 63 -13.14 -10.20 -10.09
C LEU A 63 -13.26 -9.61 -8.68
N GLY A 64 -12.93 -8.33 -8.51
CA GLY A 64 -12.93 -7.64 -7.21
C GLY A 64 -11.61 -6.92 -6.93
N GLU A 65 -11.48 -6.47 -5.69
CA GLU A 65 -10.32 -5.74 -5.18
C GLU A 65 -9.41 -6.65 -4.36
N PHE A 66 -8.14 -6.66 -4.73
CA PHE A 66 -7.13 -7.50 -4.12
C PHE A 66 -6.02 -6.67 -3.50
N ILE A 67 -5.40 -7.20 -2.44
CA ILE A 67 -4.33 -6.54 -1.70
C ILE A 67 -3.01 -7.25 -2.00
N LEU A 68 -2.03 -6.45 -2.40
CA LEU A 68 -0.65 -6.89 -2.57
C LEU A 68 0.20 -6.27 -1.45
N ASP A 69 0.68 -7.13 -0.57
CA ASP A 69 1.33 -6.76 0.69
C ASP A 69 2.77 -7.32 0.75
N ASN A 70 3.66 -6.65 1.49
CA ASN A 70 5.00 -7.15 1.80
C ASN A 70 5.01 -8.05 3.06
N LEU A 71 4.08 -7.86 3.99
CA LEU A 71 3.94 -8.66 5.21
C LEU A 71 3.15 -9.95 5.00
N GLU A 72 2.23 -9.95 4.03
CA GLU A 72 1.45 -11.13 3.62
C GLU A 72 1.75 -11.47 2.15
N THR A 73 2.31 -12.65 1.91
CA THR A 73 2.71 -13.07 0.56
C THR A 73 1.52 -13.47 -0.31
N ARG A 74 0.40 -13.88 0.29
CA ARG A 74 -0.82 -14.24 -0.45
C ARG A 74 -1.50 -12.98 -0.97
N VAL A 75 -2.02 -13.07 -2.20
CA VAL A 75 -2.94 -12.06 -2.71
C VAL A 75 -4.33 -12.36 -2.16
N LEU A 76 -4.81 -11.48 -1.28
CA LEU A 76 -6.09 -11.64 -0.60
C LEU A 76 -7.11 -10.63 -1.13
N SER A 77 -8.39 -11.00 -1.12
CA SER A 77 -9.48 -10.02 -1.23
C SER A 77 -9.36 -9.01 -0.10
N TRP A 78 -9.65 -7.73 -0.36
CA TRP A 78 -9.64 -6.69 0.67
C TRP A 78 -10.56 -7.00 1.88
N THR A 79 -11.60 -7.81 1.68
CA THR A 79 -12.51 -8.28 2.74
C THR A 79 -11.94 -9.42 3.59
N ASN A 80 -10.86 -10.06 3.14
CA ASN A 80 -10.27 -11.25 3.75
C ASN A 80 -8.94 -10.95 4.46
N THR A 81 -8.61 -9.67 4.64
CA THR A 81 -7.47 -9.20 5.43
C THR A 81 -7.94 -8.80 6.82
N ASP A 82 -7.07 -8.89 7.82
CA ASP A 82 -7.34 -8.39 9.18
C ASP A 82 -7.08 -6.88 9.34
N TYR A 83 -7.01 -6.13 8.23
CA TYR A 83 -6.71 -4.71 8.20
C TYR A 83 -7.96 -3.83 8.30
N THR A 84 -7.80 -2.65 8.91
CA THR A 84 -8.76 -1.56 8.82
C THR A 84 -8.29 -0.52 7.81
N TYR A 85 -9.02 -0.35 6.70
CA TYR A 85 -8.66 0.59 5.64
C TYR A 85 -9.05 2.02 5.98
N LEU A 86 -8.08 2.94 5.89
CA LEU A 86 -8.24 4.35 6.28
C LEU A 86 -8.43 5.27 5.07
N LYS A 87 -7.67 5.05 3.98
CA LYS A 87 -7.71 5.84 2.73
C LYS A 87 -7.36 4.94 1.54
N ARG A 88 -8.03 5.16 0.41
CA ARG A 88 -7.82 4.48 -0.88
C ARG A 88 -8.13 5.42 -2.05
#